data_AF-A0A8J6AFE0-F1
#
_entry.id   AF-A0A8J6AFE0-F1
#
_cell.length_a   1.000
_cell.length_b   1.000
_cell.length_c   1.000
_cell.angle_alpha   90.00
_cell.angle_beta   90.00
_cell.angle_gamma   90.00
#
_symmetry.space_group_name_H-M   'P 1'
#
loop_
_entity.id
_entity.type
_entity.pdbx_description
1 polymer ?
#
loop_
_entity_poly.entity_id
_entity_poly.type
_entity_poly.pdbx_seq_one_letter_code
_entity_poly.pdbx_strand_id
1 'polypeptide(L)'
;MPNIVLFSGSSHQDLSQRVADRLGLELGKVVTKKFSNQETRCGPRRAGQGRGARGARLRGRAGPCACPDHLPGRPLALPGRADPAPPPRRRRCAGRAGARPQPEGRARAAGGGGASVEIGESVRGEDVYIIQSGCGEINDNLMELLIMINACKIASSSRVTAVIPCFPYARQDKKDKSRAPISAKLVANMLSVAGADHIITMDLHASQIQGFFDIPVDNLYAEPAVLQWIRENISEWRNCIIVSPDAGGAKRVTSIADRLNVEFALIHKERKKANEVDRMVLVGDVKDRVAILVDDMADTCGTICHAADKLLSAGATKVYAILTHGIFSGPAISRINNAAFEAVVVTNTIPQEDKMRHCSKIQVIDISMILAEAIRRTHNGESVSYLFSHVPL
;
A
#
# COMPACT_ATOMS: atom_id res chain seq x y z
N MET A 1 7.38 -4.46 24.95
CA MET A 1 7.15 -4.61 23.50
C MET A 1 7.86 -3.46 22.82
N PRO A 2 8.43 -3.65 21.62
CA PRO A 2 8.95 -2.53 20.82
C PRO A 2 7.83 -1.51 20.57
N ASN A 3 8.16 -0.25 20.34
CA ASN A 3 7.19 0.74 19.90
C ASN A 3 6.92 0.59 18.40
N ILE A 4 5.72 1.00 17.99
CA ILE A 4 5.38 1.13 16.56
C ILE A 4 6.02 2.41 16.04
N VAL A 5 6.80 2.30 14.96
CA VAL A 5 7.28 3.45 14.19
C VAL A 5 6.67 3.37 12.80
N LEU A 6 5.89 4.39 12.42
CA LEU A 6 5.19 4.42 11.15
C LEU A 6 5.84 5.41 10.19
N PHE A 7 6.28 4.94 9.04
CA PHE A 7 6.82 5.78 7.97
C PHE A 7 5.88 5.81 6.77
N SER A 8 5.78 6.99 6.16
CA SER A 8 5.12 7.16 4.87
C SER A 8 6.17 7.27 3.77
N GLY A 9 5.99 6.53 2.68
CA GLY A 9 6.64 6.83 1.41
C GLY A 9 5.94 7.98 0.67
N SER A 10 6.46 8.33 -0.50
CA SER A 10 5.98 9.46 -1.30
C SER A 10 4.66 9.23 -2.05
N SER A 11 4.24 7.97 -2.24
CA SER A 11 3.11 7.60 -3.11
C SER A 11 1.73 7.98 -2.57
N HIS A 12 1.50 7.88 -1.26
CA HIS A 12 0.19 8.11 -0.64
C HIS A 12 0.29 8.63 0.80
N GLN A 13 0.77 9.86 0.96
CA GLN A 13 0.94 10.47 2.28
C GLN A 13 -0.37 10.65 3.06
N ASP A 14 -1.47 10.93 2.36
CA ASP A 14 -2.80 11.09 3.00
C ASP A 14 -3.27 9.81 3.71
N LEU A 15 -3.17 8.66 3.04
CA LEU A 15 -3.52 7.36 3.65
C LEU A 15 -2.63 7.06 4.85
N SER A 16 -1.32 7.28 4.74
CA SER A 16 -0.38 7.09 5.84
C SER A 16 -0.75 7.96 7.05
N GLN A 17 -1.11 9.23 6.82
CA GLN A 17 -1.53 10.12 7.90
C GLN A 17 -2.82 9.64 8.55
N ARG A 18 -3.83 9.23 7.76
CA ARG A 18 -5.07 8.67 8.32
C ARG A 18 -4.80 7.43 9.16
N VAL A 19 -3.93 6.53 8.70
CA VAL A 19 -3.55 5.33 9.47
C VAL A 19 -2.85 5.73 10.78
N ALA A 20 -1.95 6.71 10.74
CA ALA A 20 -1.29 7.25 11.93
C ALA A 20 -2.32 7.82 12.93
N ASP A 21 -3.26 8.63 12.45
CA ASP A 21 -4.31 9.24 13.26
C ASP A 21 -5.21 8.18 13.93
N ARG A 22 -5.58 7.12 13.19
CA ARG A 22 -6.37 5.99 13.74
C ARG A 22 -5.62 5.21 14.81
N LEU A 23 -4.29 5.13 14.70
CA LEU A 23 -3.43 4.49 15.71
C LEU A 23 -3.06 5.43 16.87
N GLY A 24 -3.37 6.72 16.77
CA GLY A 24 -2.92 7.74 17.73
C GLY A 24 -1.40 7.94 17.72
N LEU A 25 -0.75 7.75 16.56
CA LEU A 25 0.70 7.87 16.37
C LEU A 25 1.04 9.06 15.48
N GLU A 26 2.27 9.56 15.60
CA GLU A 26 2.83 10.52 14.64
C GLU A 26 3.61 9.78 13.54
N LEU A 27 3.56 10.30 12.32
CA LEU A 27 4.42 9.78 11.25
C LEU A 27 5.88 10.12 11.54
N GLY A 28 6.73 9.11 11.39
CA GLY A 28 8.16 9.26 11.54
C GLY A 28 8.76 10.17 10.47
N LYS A 29 9.85 10.86 10.82
CA LYS A 29 10.50 11.84 9.95
C LYS A 29 11.30 11.13 8.86
N VAL A 30 10.77 11.16 7.65
CA VAL A 30 11.48 10.69 6.45
C VAL A 30 11.67 11.85 5.50
N VAL A 31 12.90 12.04 5.03
CA VAL A 31 13.19 13.03 3.99
C VAL A 31 13.54 12.29 2.72
N THR A 32 12.68 12.44 1.71
CA THR A 32 12.91 11.94 0.35
C THR A 32 13.48 13.06 -0.52
N LYS A 33 14.70 12.93 -1.04
CA LYS A 33 15.31 13.90 -1.97
C LYS A 33 15.56 13.27 -3.34
N LYS A 34 15.31 14.04 -4.40
CA LYS A 34 15.67 13.67 -5.77
C LYS A 34 17.01 14.31 -6.15
N PHE A 35 17.91 13.54 -6.74
CA PHE A 35 19.20 14.05 -7.23
C PHE A 35 19.12 14.47 -8.70
N SER A 36 19.97 15.41 -9.10
CA SER A 36 19.99 15.97 -10.47
C SER A 36 20.47 14.99 -11.54
N ASN A 37 21.16 13.91 -11.16
CA ASN A 37 21.67 12.88 -12.08
C ASN A 37 20.81 11.60 -12.10
N GLN A 38 19.63 11.62 -11.47
CA GLN A 38 18.68 10.49 -11.44
C GLN A 38 19.19 9.22 -10.71
N GLU A 39 20.36 9.25 -10.06
CA GLU A 39 20.86 8.14 -9.25
C GLU A 39 20.43 8.23 -7.78
N THR A 40 20.41 7.06 -7.13
CA THR A 40 20.07 6.91 -5.71
C THR A 40 21.33 6.88 -4.85
N ARG A 41 21.40 7.71 -3.80
CA ARG A 41 22.47 7.68 -2.78
C ARG A 41 21.90 7.61 -1.37
N CYS A 42 22.50 6.75 -0.53
CA CYS A 42 22.31 6.72 0.92
C CYS A 42 23.55 7.33 1.60
N GLY A 43 23.38 8.31 2.50
CA GLY A 43 24.49 8.85 3.29
C GLY A 43 24.09 10.05 4.15
N PRO A 44 24.76 10.28 5.29
CA PRO A 44 24.37 11.31 6.25
C PRO A 44 24.44 12.72 5.64
N ARG A 45 23.52 13.62 6.05
CA ARG A 45 23.64 15.06 5.79
C ARG A 45 25.04 15.53 6.19
N ARG A 46 25.87 15.91 5.21
CA ARG A 46 27.05 16.73 5.50
C ARG A 46 26.53 18.06 6.04
N ALA A 47 26.79 18.33 7.32
CA ALA A 47 26.71 19.68 7.87
C ALA A 47 27.49 20.61 6.94
N GLY A 48 26.89 21.75 6.59
CA GLY A 48 27.33 22.62 5.50
C GLY A 48 28.84 22.91 5.54
N GLN A 49 29.53 22.61 4.45
CA GLN A 49 30.86 23.17 4.21
C GLN A 49 30.68 24.65 3.87
N GLY A 50 30.83 25.49 4.89
CA GLY A 50 31.10 26.90 4.73
C GLY A 50 32.36 27.09 3.88
N ARG A 51 32.29 28.08 2.98
CA ARG A 51 33.42 28.58 2.20
C ARG A 51 34.52 29.06 3.15
N GLY A 52 35.76 28.65 2.86
CA GLY A 52 36.98 29.38 3.21
C GLY A 52 37.81 28.81 4.35
N ALA A 53 38.96 28.23 4.00
CA ALA A 53 40.26 28.59 4.61
C ALA A 53 41.40 27.95 3.81
N ARG A 54 42.43 28.77 3.60
CA ARG A 54 43.64 28.51 2.83
C ARG A 54 44.56 27.53 3.57
N GLY A 55 45.31 26.76 2.78
CA GLY A 55 46.67 26.28 2.99
C GLY A 55 47.17 25.95 4.39
N ALA A 56 47.44 24.67 4.63
CA ALA A 56 48.61 24.23 5.39
C ALA A 56 49.03 22.83 4.93
N ARG A 57 50.20 22.75 4.29
CA ARG A 57 50.94 21.50 4.07
C ARG A 57 51.46 21.03 5.42
N LEU A 58 51.21 19.78 5.81
CA LEU A 58 52.09 19.08 6.75
C LEU A 58 52.27 17.63 6.32
N ARG A 59 53.55 17.26 6.21
CA ARG A 59 54.07 15.94 5.85
C ARG A 59 54.03 15.00 7.05
N GLY A 60 53.78 13.72 6.78
CA GLY A 60 54.46 12.58 7.40
C GLY A 60 54.10 12.20 8.83
N ARG A 61 53.55 11.00 9.03
CA ARG A 61 54.31 9.78 9.39
C ARG A 61 53.32 8.65 9.67
N ALA A 62 53.59 7.49 9.07
CA ALA A 62 53.01 6.22 9.45
C ALA A 62 53.62 5.76 10.79
N GLY A 63 52.79 5.22 11.67
CA GLY A 63 53.18 4.50 12.88
C GLY A 63 52.23 3.30 13.06
N PRO A 64 52.73 2.12 13.43
CA PRO A 64 51.96 0.87 13.39
C PRO A 64 51.04 0.73 14.61
N CYS A 65 49.81 0.26 14.38
CA CYS A 65 48.89 -0.19 15.42
C CYS A 65 49.34 -1.56 15.95
N ALA A 66 49.61 -1.63 17.25
CA ALA A 66 49.84 -2.88 17.97
C ALA A 66 48.51 -3.39 18.55
N CYS A 67 48.16 -4.64 18.24
CA CYS A 67 47.15 -5.43 18.94
C CYS A 67 47.81 -6.15 20.14
N PRO A 68 47.05 -6.48 21.19
CA PRO A 68 47.34 -7.66 22.00
C PRO A 68 46.21 -8.71 21.89
N ASP A 69 46.65 -9.94 21.69
CA ASP A 69 45.89 -11.19 21.68
C ASP A 69 45.49 -11.67 23.10
N HIS A 70 44.33 -12.34 23.17
CA HIS A 70 44.01 -13.58 23.93
C HIS A 70 44.29 -13.69 25.46
N LEU A 71 43.45 -14.24 26.36
CA LEU A 71 42.49 -15.37 26.40
C LEU A 71 41.74 -15.30 27.79
N PRO A 72 41.07 -16.35 28.34
CA PRO A 72 39.65 -16.68 28.23
C PRO A 72 38.90 -16.71 29.60
N GLY A 73 37.58 -16.88 29.60
CA GLY A 73 36.85 -17.30 30.81
C GLY A 73 35.36 -16.97 30.84
N ARG A 74 34.51 -17.96 30.56
CA ARG A 74 33.11 -18.03 31.01
C ARG A 74 33.06 -18.78 32.36
N PRO A 75 32.06 -18.54 33.22
CA PRO A 75 30.88 -19.40 33.13
C PRO A 75 29.52 -18.71 33.30
N LEU A 76 28.55 -19.47 32.80
CA LEU A 76 27.10 -19.38 32.84
C LEU A 76 26.51 -19.13 34.25
N ALA A 77 25.48 -18.29 34.38
CA ALA A 77 24.54 -18.33 35.51
C ALA A 77 23.11 -17.99 35.02
N LEU A 78 22.16 -18.87 35.34
CA LEU A 78 20.71 -18.74 35.14
C LEU A 78 20.04 -18.12 36.40
N PRO A 79 18.76 -17.67 36.31
CA PRO A 79 18.28 -16.52 37.07
C PRO A 79 17.65 -16.86 38.43
N GLY A 80 17.92 -16.00 39.42
CA GLY A 80 17.22 -15.98 40.71
C GLY A 80 16.23 -14.81 40.77
N ARG A 81 14.99 -15.11 41.15
CA ARG A 81 13.91 -14.15 41.44
C ARG A 81 14.22 -13.35 42.70
N ALA A 82 13.99 -12.04 42.67
CA ALA A 82 13.50 -11.24 43.79
C ALA A 82 13.10 -9.83 43.29
N ASP A 83 11.80 -9.51 43.35
CA ASP A 83 11.28 -8.14 43.32
C ASP A 83 11.69 -7.41 44.62
N PRO A 84 11.86 -6.07 44.56
CA PRO A 84 10.84 -5.24 45.18
C PRO A 84 10.45 -3.99 44.37
N ALA A 85 9.19 -3.58 44.58
CA ALA A 85 8.45 -2.46 43.99
C ALA A 85 9.13 -1.07 44.08
N PRO A 86 8.73 -0.10 43.23
CA PRO A 86 9.52 1.12 42.95
C PRO A 86 9.17 2.31 43.86
N PRO A 87 10.11 3.27 44.08
CA PRO A 87 9.81 4.54 44.72
C PRO A 87 9.24 5.59 43.73
N PRO A 88 8.47 6.60 44.19
CA PRO A 88 7.77 7.51 43.30
C PRO A 88 8.52 8.83 43.03
N ARG A 89 8.15 9.46 41.90
CA ARG A 89 8.34 10.87 41.50
C ARG A 89 9.72 11.29 40.96
N ARG A 90 9.72 11.88 39.76
CA ARG A 90 9.70 13.36 39.57
C ARG A 90 9.63 13.72 38.09
N ARG A 91 8.60 14.50 37.73
CA ARG A 91 8.54 15.31 36.52
C ARG A 91 9.80 16.17 36.42
N ARG A 92 10.52 16.09 35.30
CA ARG A 92 11.44 17.15 34.87
C ARG A 92 10.99 17.63 33.50
N CYS A 93 10.26 18.74 33.51
CA CYS A 93 10.19 19.66 32.38
C CYS A 93 11.61 20.20 32.13
N ALA A 94 12.24 19.80 31.02
CA ALA A 94 13.23 20.62 30.33
C ALA A 94 12.45 21.30 29.20
N GLY A 95 12.20 22.60 29.24
CA GLY A 95 13.24 23.62 29.20
C GLY A 95 13.32 24.11 27.75
N ARG A 96 12.41 25.03 27.40
CA ARG A 96 12.31 25.68 26.09
C ARG A 96 13.70 26.15 25.60
N ALA A 97 14.12 25.67 24.44
CA ALA A 97 15.02 26.40 23.56
C ALA A 97 14.22 26.82 22.33
N GLY A 98 14.11 28.13 22.11
CA GLY A 98 13.25 28.71 21.08
C GLY A 98 13.67 28.32 19.66
N ALA A 99 12.73 27.74 18.92
CA ALA A 99 12.78 27.70 17.46
C ALA A 99 11.65 28.59 16.94
N ARG A 100 12.01 29.61 16.13
CA ARG A 100 11.05 30.45 15.42
C ARG A 100 10.25 29.58 14.43
N PRO A 101 8.93 29.79 14.26
CA PRO A 101 8.17 29.11 13.22
C PRO A 101 8.65 29.64 11.85
N GLN A 102 9.08 28.74 10.97
CA GLN A 102 9.29 29.06 9.55
C GLN A 102 8.03 28.68 8.75
N PRO A 103 7.68 29.44 7.71
CA PRO A 103 6.35 29.39 7.10
C PRO A 103 6.16 28.12 6.27
N GLU A 104 4.90 27.66 6.25
CA GLU A 104 4.39 26.53 5.48
C GLU A 104 4.80 26.63 4.00
N GLY A 105 5.70 25.75 3.58
CA GLY A 105 6.20 25.65 2.22
C GLY A 105 5.37 24.67 1.40
N ARG A 106 4.50 25.20 0.54
CA ARG A 106 3.78 24.49 -0.53
C ARG A 106 4.66 23.43 -1.21
N ALA A 107 4.25 22.17 -1.15
CA ALA A 107 4.83 21.10 -1.96
C ALA A 107 4.55 21.37 -3.45
N ARG A 108 5.58 21.74 -4.21
CA ARG A 108 5.56 21.71 -5.68
C ARG A 108 5.98 20.31 -6.12
N ALA A 109 5.11 19.62 -6.86
CA ALA A 109 5.49 18.42 -7.59
C ALA A 109 6.53 18.81 -8.66
N ALA A 110 7.74 18.26 -8.54
CA ALA A 110 8.80 18.37 -9.55
C ALA A 110 9.10 16.95 -10.10
N GLY A 111 9.25 16.89 -11.43
CA GLY A 111 9.22 15.71 -12.31
C GLY A 111 10.11 14.51 -11.95
N GLY A 112 9.92 13.44 -12.72
CA GLY A 112 10.37 12.06 -12.45
C GLY A 112 11.85 11.86 -12.16
N GLY A 113 12.15 10.77 -11.43
CA GLY A 113 13.50 10.25 -11.18
C GLY A 113 13.94 10.23 -9.72
N GLY A 114 14.24 9.01 -9.21
CA GLY A 114 15.21 8.64 -8.16
C GLY A 114 15.05 9.20 -6.73
N ALA A 115 14.70 8.36 -5.76
CA ALA A 115 14.45 8.73 -4.36
C ALA A 115 15.65 8.47 -3.41
N SER A 116 16.15 9.49 -2.71
CA SER A 116 17.09 9.37 -1.58
C SER A 116 16.32 9.48 -0.27
N VAL A 117 16.45 8.50 0.61
CA VAL A 117 15.68 8.42 1.87
C VAL A 117 16.63 8.64 3.06
N GLU A 118 16.28 9.57 3.95
CA GLU A 118 16.94 9.78 5.24
C GLU A 118 15.92 9.58 6.37
N ILE A 119 16.20 8.62 7.27
CA ILE A 119 15.41 8.38 8.48
C ILE A 119 15.90 9.36 9.56
N GLY A 120 15.03 10.25 10.00
CA GLY A 120 15.34 11.35 10.92
C GLY A 120 15.26 10.99 12.41
N GLU A 121 14.96 9.75 12.74
CA GLU A 121 14.77 9.24 14.11
C GLU A 121 15.42 7.88 14.32
N SER A 122 15.58 7.47 15.58
CA SER A 122 16.15 6.16 15.89
C SER A 122 15.08 5.08 15.77
N VAL A 123 15.36 4.05 14.97
CA VAL A 123 14.48 2.88 14.78
C VAL A 123 15.04 1.61 15.42
N ARG A 124 16.10 1.74 16.23
CA ARG A 124 16.84 0.61 16.78
C ARG A 124 15.98 -0.17 17.76
N GLY A 125 15.76 -1.45 17.47
CA GLY A 125 14.94 -2.34 18.30
C GLY A 125 13.44 -2.06 18.21
N GLU A 126 13.00 -1.15 17.34
CA GLU A 126 11.58 -0.80 17.17
C GLU A 126 10.91 -1.66 16.09
N ASP A 127 9.58 -1.69 16.10
CA ASP A 127 8.75 -2.38 15.11
C ASP A 127 8.28 -1.37 14.06
N VAL A 128 8.87 -1.45 12.87
CA VAL A 128 8.75 -0.43 11.84
C VAL A 128 7.72 -0.85 10.79
N TYR A 129 6.80 0.04 10.48
CA TYR A 129 5.81 -0.11 9.42
C TYR A 129 6.05 0.96 8.36
N ILE A 130 6.20 0.55 7.10
CA ILE A 130 6.40 1.48 5.98
C ILE A 130 5.19 1.37 5.05
N ILE A 131 4.40 2.45 4.95
CA ILE A 131 3.25 2.52 4.06
C ILE A 131 3.69 3.11 2.71
N GLN A 132 3.53 2.32 1.65
CA GLN A 132 3.79 2.76 0.26
C GLN A 132 2.91 1.97 -0.71
N SER A 133 2.11 2.68 -1.52
CA SER A 133 1.30 2.07 -2.58
C SER A 133 2.03 2.03 -3.93
N GLY A 134 1.78 0.98 -4.70
CA GLY A 134 2.29 0.81 -6.07
C GLY A 134 1.50 1.63 -7.12
N CYS A 135 1.48 2.95 -7.00
CA CYS A 135 0.77 3.85 -7.91
C CYS A 135 1.65 4.95 -8.50
N GLY A 136 1.19 5.65 -9.54
CA GLY A 136 1.95 6.75 -10.18
C GLY A 136 3.24 6.27 -10.84
N GLU A 137 4.38 6.81 -10.42
CA GLU A 137 5.70 6.35 -10.82
C GLU A 137 6.07 5.05 -10.08
N ILE A 138 5.50 3.93 -10.55
CA ILE A 138 5.57 2.62 -9.88
C ILE A 138 7.01 2.20 -9.56
N ASN A 139 7.94 2.40 -10.50
CA ASN A 139 9.34 2.05 -10.33
C ASN A 139 10.04 2.88 -9.26
N ASP A 140 9.82 4.21 -9.28
CA ASP A 140 10.42 5.12 -8.30
C ASP A 140 9.88 4.80 -6.90
N ASN A 141 8.59 4.56 -6.77
CA ASN A 141 7.94 4.23 -5.50
C ASN A 141 8.39 2.86 -4.95
N LEU A 142 8.60 1.88 -5.83
CA LEU A 142 9.17 0.58 -5.46
C LEU A 142 10.61 0.72 -4.99
N MET A 143 11.45 1.46 -5.72
CA MET A 143 12.83 1.69 -5.32
C MET A 143 12.92 2.45 -4.00
N GLU A 144 12.09 3.48 -3.82
CA GLU A 144 11.97 4.20 -2.55
C GLU A 144 11.65 3.26 -1.39
N LEU A 145 10.64 2.38 -1.55
CA LEU A 145 10.27 1.39 -0.54
C LEU A 145 11.44 0.45 -0.20
N LEU A 146 12.13 -0.09 -1.21
CA LEU A 146 13.29 -0.97 -1.01
C LEU A 146 14.41 -0.28 -0.24
N ILE A 147 14.67 0.99 -0.55
CA ILE A 147 15.69 1.80 0.14
C ILE A 147 15.26 2.08 1.59
N MET A 148 14.00 2.41 1.84
CA MET A 148 13.45 2.61 3.19
C MET A 148 13.58 1.34 4.05
N ILE A 149 13.20 0.19 3.51
CA ILE A 149 13.30 -1.11 4.19
C ILE A 149 14.76 -1.39 4.55
N ASN A 150 15.67 -1.28 3.58
CA ASN A 150 17.09 -1.54 3.79
C ASN A 150 17.71 -0.55 4.80
N ALA A 151 17.31 0.72 4.77
CA ALA A 151 17.77 1.73 5.74
C ALA A 151 17.31 1.38 7.17
N CYS A 152 16.07 0.93 7.35
CA CYS A 152 15.56 0.48 8.65
C CYS A 152 16.31 -0.76 9.15
N LYS A 153 16.55 -1.73 8.26
CA LYS A 153 17.28 -2.96 8.59
C LYS A 153 18.72 -2.68 9.03
N ILE A 154 19.44 -1.82 8.30
CA ILE A 154 20.80 -1.40 8.64
C ILE A 154 20.81 -0.60 9.96
N ALA A 155 19.78 0.20 10.22
CA ALA A 155 19.60 0.92 11.48
C ALA A 155 19.22 0.02 12.68
N SER A 156 19.20 -1.31 12.49
CA SER A 156 18.94 -2.32 13.52
C SER A 156 17.51 -2.28 14.08
N SER A 157 16.50 -2.05 13.24
CA SER A 157 15.11 -2.28 13.63
C SER A 157 14.86 -3.74 14.01
N SER A 158 13.92 -3.98 14.92
CA SER A 158 13.57 -5.33 15.35
C SER A 158 12.82 -6.08 14.27
N ARG A 159 11.89 -5.39 13.59
CA ARG A 159 11.05 -5.94 12.53
C ARG A 159 10.70 -4.83 11.55
N VAL A 160 10.68 -5.14 10.26
CA VAL A 160 10.25 -4.23 9.19
C VAL A 160 9.06 -4.84 8.47
N THR A 161 7.90 -4.22 8.62
CA THR A 161 6.66 -4.59 7.92
C THR A 161 6.40 -3.62 6.77
N ALA A 162 6.36 -4.11 5.54
CA ALA A 162 5.98 -3.29 4.39
C ALA A 162 4.46 -3.36 4.20
N VAL A 163 3.80 -2.21 4.34
CA VAL A 163 2.36 -2.05 4.10
C VAL A 163 2.18 -1.50 2.70
N ILE A 164 1.71 -2.36 1.79
CA ILE A 164 1.58 -2.10 0.36
C ILE A 164 0.12 -2.25 -0.06
N PRO A 165 -0.72 -1.21 0.12
CA PRO A 165 -2.17 -1.31 -0.13
C PRO A 165 -2.51 -1.75 -1.55
N CYS A 166 -1.75 -1.30 -2.55
CA CYS A 166 -1.83 -1.79 -3.93
C CYS A 166 -0.49 -2.38 -4.33
N PHE A 167 -0.41 -3.70 -4.49
CA PHE A 167 0.83 -4.39 -4.83
C PHE A 167 1.27 -4.12 -6.28
N PRO A 168 2.48 -3.58 -6.51
CA PRO A 168 2.94 -3.27 -7.86
C PRO A 168 3.21 -4.56 -8.66
N TYR A 169 3.05 -4.48 -9.99
CA TYR A 169 3.24 -5.62 -10.91
C TYR A 169 2.36 -6.86 -10.66
N ALA A 170 1.31 -6.76 -9.83
CA ALA A 170 0.45 -7.89 -9.48
C ALA A 170 -0.22 -8.61 -10.68
N ARG A 171 -0.42 -7.91 -11.80
CA ARG A 171 -0.98 -8.48 -13.05
C ARG A 171 0.00 -9.35 -13.84
N GLN A 172 1.29 -9.37 -13.45
CA GLN A 172 2.35 -10.16 -14.08
C GLN A 172 2.73 -11.33 -13.16
N ASP A 173 1.72 -12.08 -12.73
CA ASP A 173 1.78 -13.20 -11.78
C ASP A 173 1.98 -14.56 -12.48
N LYS A 174 1.71 -14.65 -13.79
CA LYS A 174 1.86 -15.88 -14.57
C LYS A 174 2.59 -15.65 -15.88
N LYS A 175 3.10 -16.76 -16.44
CA LYS A 175 3.78 -16.77 -17.74
C LYS A 175 2.75 -16.86 -18.88
N ASP A 176 2.28 -15.71 -19.34
CA ASP A 176 1.30 -15.65 -20.44
C ASP A 176 1.86 -16.03 -21.81
N LYS A 177 3.17 -15.83 -22.02
CA LYS A 177 3.86 -16.13 -23.28
C LYS A 177 5.19 -16.82 -23.00
N SER A 178 5.69 -17.55 -24.00
CA SER A 178 7.07 -18.06 -23.93
C SER A 178 8.04 -16.90 -23.71
N ARG A 179 8.91 -17.01 -22.70
CA ARG A 179 9.89 -16.01 -22.25
C ARG A 179 9.33 -14.72 -21.61
N ALA A 180 8.05 -14.67 -21.25
CA ALA A 180 7.53 -13.58 -20.40
C ALA A 180 8.04 -13.73 -18.94
N PRO A 181 8.44 -12.63 -18.27
CA PRO A 181 8.84 -12.66 -16.87
C PRO A 181 7.61 -12.77 -15.95
N ILE A 182 7.82 -13.32 -14.74
CA ILE A 182 6.86 -13.23 -13.64
C ILE A 182 7.35 -12.09 -12.73
N SER A 183 7.05 -10.86 -13.12
CA SER A 183 7.58 -9.66 -12.46
C SER A 183 7.06 -9.52 -11.02
N ALA A 184 5.86 -10.02 -10.72
CA ALA A 184 5.34 -10.06 -9.35
C ALA A 184 6.24 -10.88 -8.42
N LYS A 185 6.77 -12.03 -8.87
CA LYS A 185 7.72 -12.85 -8.11
C LYS A 185 9.07 -12.15 -7.95
N LEU A 186 9.54 -11.45 -9.00
CA LEU A 186 10.76 -10.63 -8.90
C LEU A 186 10.62 -9.56 -7.81
N VAL A 187 9.50 -8.83 -7.79
CA VAL A 187 9.23 -7.80 -6.77
C VAL A 187 9.15 -8.41 -5.36
N ALA A 188 8.45 -9.54 -5.20
CA ALA A 188 8.37 -10.25 -3.93
C ALA A 188 9.77 -10.64 -3.39
N ASN A 189 10.63 -11.15 -4.27
CA ASN A 189 12.01 -11.49 -3.93
C ASN A 189 12.81 -10.23 -3.54
N MET A 190 12.68 -9.12 -4.27
CA MET A 190 13.38 -7.87 -3.95
C MET A 190 12.99 -7.33 -2.57
N LEU A 191 11.71 -7.34 -2.23
CA LEU A 191 11.21 -6.91 -0.91
C LEU A 191 11.78 -7.78 0.22
N SER A 192 11.78 -9.09 0.02
CA SER A 192 12.32 -10.06 0.99
C SER A 192 13.83 -9.85 1.17
N VAL A 193 14.58 -9.69 0.07
CA VAL A 193 16.04 -9.47 0.10
C VAL A 193 16.41 -8.10 0.68
N ALA A 194 15.60 -7.06 0.45
CA ALA A 194 15.81 -5.74 1.07
C ALA A 194 15.72 -5.78 2.60
N GLY A 195 15.11 -6.82 3.18
CA GLY A 195 15.01 -7.04 4.61
C GLY A 195 13.62 -6.82 5.20
N ALA A 196 12.56 -6.90 4.39
CA ALA A 196 11.19 -6.95 4.90
C ALA A 196 10.99 -8.28 5.64
N ASP A 197 10.43 -8.21 6.85
CA ASP A 197 10.15 -9.37 7.69
C ASP A 197 8.67 -9.80 7.58
N HIS A 198 7.79 -8.90 7.13
CA HIS A 198 6.35 -9.13 6.97
C HIS A 198 5.77 -8.19 5.87
N ILE A 199 4.80 -8.66 5.08
CA ILE A 199 4.07 -7.83 4.10
C ILE A 199 2.58 -7.73 4.46
N ILE A 200 2.02 -6.53 4.48
CA ILE A 200 0.57 -6.31 4.57
C ILE A 200 0.12 -5.71 3.24
N THR A 201 -0.89 -6.29 2.59
CA THR A 201 -1.42 -5.80 1.31
C THR A 201 -2.94 -5.97 1.28
N MET A 202 -3.59 -5.49 0.21
CA MET A 202 -5.03 -5.58 0.05
C MET A 202 -5.38 -6.08 -1.34
N ASP A 203 -6.34 -7.01 -1.43
CA ASP A 203 -6.91 -7.55 -2.65
C ASP A 203 -5.89 -7.82 -3.78
N LEU A 204 -4.90 -8.66 -3.49
CA LEU A 204 -3.97 -9.15 -4.52
C LEU A 204 -4.73 -9.68 -5.75
N HIS A 205 -4.28 -9.24 -6.94
CA HIS A 205 -4.86 -9.65 -8.23
C HIS A 205 -5.04 -11.17 -8.33
N ALA A 206 -4.04 -11.91 -7.87
CA ALA A 206 -4.08 -13.35 -7.70
C ALA A 206 -3.67 -13.71 -6.27
N SER A 207 -4.53 -14.45 -5.57
CA SER A 207 -4.25 -14.94 -4.20
C SER A 207 -2.93 -15.72 -4.09
N GLN A 208 -2.51 -16.36 -5.18
CA GLN A 208 -1.29 -17.16 -5.31
C GLN A 208 -0.02 -16.33 -5.13
N ILE A 209 -0.09 -15.01 -5.31
CA ILE A 209 1.04 -14.10 -5.08
C ILE A 209 1.52 -14.18 -3.63
N GLN A 210 0.67 -14.55 -2.66
CA GLN A 210 1.10 -14.81 -1.29
C GLN A 210 2.19 -15.88 -1.22
N GLY A 211 2.10 -16.92 -2.06
CA GLY A 211 3.11 -17.97 -2.18
C GLY A 211 4.40 -17.54 -2.90
N PHE A 212 4.48 -16.31 -3.40
CA PHE A 212 5.72 -15.76 -3.95
C PHE A 212 6.66 -15.22 -2.87
N PHE A 213 6.17 -15.01 -1.65
CA PHE A 213 6.98 -14.54 -0.54
C PHE A 213 7.46 -15.71 0.30
N ASP A 214 8.71 -15.61 0.76
CA ASP A 214 9.29 -16.53 1.75
C ASP A 214 9.05 -16.03 3.19
N ILE A 215 8.37 -14.89 3.33
CA ILE A 215 8.01 -14.18 4.56
C ILE A 215 6.48 -14.15 4.71
N PRO A 216 5.92 -13.98 5.93
CA PRO A 216 4.48 -13.88 6.12
C PRO A 216 3.87 -12.70 5.34
N VAL A 217 2.71 -12.96 4.74
CA VAL A 217 1.94 -11.99 3.97
C VAL A 217 0.49 -11.99 4.46
N ASP A 218 0.04 -10.85 4.93
CA ASP A 218 -1.37 -10.61 5.24
C ASP A 218 -2.03 -9.93 4.03
N ASN A 219 -2.79 -10.71 3.25
CA ASN A 219 -3.62 -10.18 2.17
C ASN A 219 -5.02 -9.85 2.69
N LEU A 220 -5.23 -8.58 3.04
CA LEU A 220 -6.51 -8.04 3.49
C LEU A 220 -7.51 -7.98 2.33
N TYR A 221 -8.80 -8.03 2.66
CA TYR A 221 -9.89 -7.93 1.67
C TYR A 221 -10.68 -6.64 1.90
N ALA A 222 -10.96 -5.88 0.84
CA ALA A 222 -11.87 -4.74 0.93
C ALA A 222 -13.35 -5.16 0.95
N GLU A 223 -13.63 -6.45 0.73
CA GLU A 223 -14.97 -7.03 0.67
C GLU A 223 -15.90 -6.59 1.83
N PRO A 224 -15.49 -6.61 3.11
CA PRO A 224 -16.37 -6.16 4.19
C PRO A 224 -16.76 -4.67 4.07
N ALA A 225 -15.83 -3.81 3.65
CA ALA A 225 -16.08 -2.38 3.46
C ALA A 225 -16.98 -2.13 2.25
N VAL A 226 -16.80 -2.91 1.18
CA VAL A 226 -17.68 -2.88 0.00
C VAL A 226 -19.11 -3.28 0.37
N LEU A 227 -19.29 -4.34 1.16
CA LEU A 227 -20.61 -4.78 1.62
C LEU A 227 -21.32 -3.73 2.47
N GLN A 228 -20.57 -3.09 3.37
CA GLN A 228 -21.09 -1.98 4.18
C GLN A 228 -21.52 -0.82 3.27
N TRP A 229 -20.66 -0.41 2.34
CA TRP A 229 -20.95 0.69 1.42
C TRP A 229 -22.20 0.41 0.58
N ILE A 230 -22.37 -0.81 0.04
CA ILE A 230 -23.56 -1.21 -0.73
C ILE A 230 -24.83 -1.05 0.10
N ARG A 231 -24.83 -1.52 1.35
CA ARG A 231 -26.00 -1.48 2.25
C ARG A 231 -26.38 -0.05 2.64
N GLU A 232 -25.40 0.85 2.75
CA GLU A 232 -25.60 2.23 3.18
C GLU A 232 -25.98 3.18 2.02
N ASN A 233 -25.46 2.94 0.81
CA ASN A 233 -25.55 3.90 -0.30
C ASN A 233 -26.54 3.49 -1.40
N ILE A 234 -26.90 2.20 -1.51
CA ILE A 234 -27.82 1.71 -2.54
C ILE A 234 -29.16 1.39 -1.89
N SER A 235 -30.18 2.22 -2.09
CA SER A 235 -31.51 2.04 -1.49
C SER A 235 -32.17 0.69 -1.85
N GLU A 236 -31.96 0.21 -3.07
CA GLU A 236 -32.55 -1.01 -3.62
C GLU A 236 -31.57 -2.19 -3.64
N TRP A 237 -30.60 -2.22 -2.71
CA TRP A 237 -29.54 -3.24 -2.69
C TRP A 237 -30.07 -4.68 -2.62
N ARG A 238 -31.29 -4.92 -2.10
CA ARG A 238 -31.90 -6.26 -2.07
C ARG A 238 -32.34 -6.77 -3.45
N ASN A 239 -32.63 -5.87 -4.38
CA ASN A 239 -32.96 -6.19 -5.77
C ASN A 239 -31.75 -5.96 -6.70
N CYS A 240 -30.54 -6.00 -6.14
CA CYS A 240 -29.33 -5.89 -6.94
C CYS A 240 -28.87 -7.26 -7.46
N ILE A 241 -28.03 -7.22 -8.49
CA ILE A 241 -27.29 -8.36 -8.99
C ILE A 241 -25.81 -8.00 -9.05
N ILE A 242 -24.97 -8.85 -8.48
CA ILE A 242 -23.52 -8.63 -8.49
C ILE A 242 -22.96 -9.20 -9.79
N VAL A 243 -22.23 -8.39 -10.55
CA VAL A 243 -21.78 -8.76 -11.90
C VAL A 243 -20.26 -8.77 -11.94
N SER A 244 -19.68 -9.84 -12.49
CA SER A 244 -18.25 -9.85 -12.81
C SER A 244 -18.03 -9.39 -14.26
N PRO A 245 -17.12 -8.42 -14.51
CA PRO A 245 -16.81 -7.96 -15.87
C PRO A 245 -16.03 -9.00 -16.69
N ASP A 246 -15.45 -10.01 -16.03
CA ASP A 246 -14.79 -11.13 -16.66
C ASP A 246 -14.97 -12.44 -15.87
N ALA A 247 -14.44 -13.54 -16.39
CA ALA A 247 -14.51 -14.85 -15.71
C ALA A 247 -13.52 -14.98 -14.54
N GLY A 248 -12.50 -14.13 -14.46
CA GLY A 248 -11.48 -14.16 -13.41
C GLY A 248 -12.01 -13.67 -12.07
N GLY A 249 -12.89 -12.66 -12.09
CA GLY A 249 -13.54 -12.10 -10.90
C GLY A 249 -14.70 -12.93 -10.34
N ALA A 250 -15.05 -14.07 -10.94
CA ALA A 250 -16.23 -14.86 -10.56
C ALA A 250 -16.25 -15.23 -9.07
N LYS A 251 -15.12 -15.70 -8.51
CA LYS A 251 -15.02 -16.08 -7.09
C LYS A 251 -15.33 -14.92 -6.15
N ARG A 252 -14.86 -13.70 -6.48
CA ARG A 252 -15.06 -12.48 -5.70
C ARG A 252 -16.53 -12.07 -5.71
N VAL A 253 -17.13 -12.12 -6.90
CA VAL A 253 -18.54 -11.78 -7.10
C VAL A 253 -19.46 -12.76 -6.39
N THR A 254 -19.18 -14.06 -6.45
CA THR A 254 -19.95 -15.08 -5.71
C THR A 254 -19.86 -14.86 -4.20
N SER A 255 -18.67 -14.59 -3.65
CA SER A 255 -18.48 -14.30 -2.21
C SER A 255 -19.35 -13.12 -1.74
N ILE A 256 -19.35 -12.01 -2.50
CA ILE A 256 -20.16 -10.82 -2.19
C ILE A 256 -21.64 -11.12 -2.32
N ALA A 257 -22.05 -11.81 -3.38
CA ALA A 257 -23.44 -12.17 -3.64
C ALA A 257 -24.01 -13.05 -2.53
N ASP A 258 -23.26 -14.06 -2.09
CA ASP A 258 -23.63 -14.96 -1.00
C ASP A 258 -23.83 -14.19 0.32
N ARG A 259 -22.95 -13.23 0.64
CA ARG A 259 -23.03 -12.41 1.86
C ARG A 259 -24.13 -11.36 1.83
N LEU A 260 -24.57 -10.95 0.64
CA LEU A 260 -25.74 -10.08 0.45
C LEU A 260 -27.03 -10.88 0.27
N ASN A 261 -26.94 -12.19 0.06
CA ASN A 261 -28.05 -13.08 -0.31
C ASN A 261 -28.78 -12.58 -1.57
N VAL A 262 -28.00 -12.29 -2.62
CA VAL A 262 -28.47 -11.84 -3.93
C VAL A 262 -27.91 -12.73 -5.04
N GLU A 263 -28.47 -12.64 -6.24
CA GLU A 263 -27.96 -13.36 -7.40
C GLU A 263 -26.69 -12.70 -7.96
N PHE A 264 -25.94 -13.45 -8.76
CA PHE A 264 -24.80 -12.94 -9.50
C PHE A 264 -24.88 -13.25 -10.99
N ALA A 265 -24.20 -12.43 -11.79
CA ALA A 265 -24.03 -12.61 -13.22
C ALA A 265 -22.55 -12.51 -13.62
N LEU A 266 -22.22 -13.07 -14.77
CA LEU A 266 -20.86 -13.06 -15.31
C LEU A 266 -20.88 -12.57 -16.75
N ILE A 267 -19.92 -11.73 -17.10
CA ILE A 267 -19.68 -11.35 -18.49
C ILE A 267 -18.50 -12.18 -19.01
N HIS A 268 -18.78 -13.04 -19.97
CA HIS A 268 -17.76 -13.80 -20.67
C HIS A 268 -17.34 -13.05 -21.94
N LYS A 269 -16.04 -12.75 -22.04
CA LYS A 269 -15.47 -12.13 -23.23
C LYS A 269 -14.95 -13.20 -24.19
N GLU A 270 -15.66 -13.43 -25.28
CA GLU A 270 -15.17 -14.25 -26.38
C GLU A 270 -14.21 -13.42 -27.24
N ARG A 271 -12.92 -13.77 -27.20
CA ARG A 271 -11.93 -13.22 -28.12
C ARG A 271 -11.98 -13.98 -29.44
N LYS A 272 -12.53 -13.38 -30.49
CA LYS A 272 -12.38 -13.89 -31.86
C LYS A 272 -11.06 -13.37 -32.46
N LYS A 273 -10.62 -14.01 -33.56
CA LYS A 273 -9.31 -13.77 -34.21
C LYS A 273 -9.09 -12.28 -34.56
N ALA A 274 -7.82 -11.93 -34.81
CA ALA A 274 -7.42 -10.59 -35.25
C ALA A 274 -8.35 -10.06 -36.36
N ASN A 275 -8.96 -8.89 -36.11
CA ASN A 275 -9.92 -8.12 -36.94
C ASN A 275 -11.42 -8.25 -36.64
N GLU A 276 -11.86 -9.03 -35.65
CA GLU A 276 -13.25 -8.99 -35.16
C GLU A 276 -13.38 -8.27 -33.82
N VAL A 277 -14.48 -7.53 -33.63
CA VAL A 277 -14.81 -6.88 -32.35
C VAL A 277 -15.12 -7.96 -31.33
N ASP A 278 -14.45 -7.91 -30.18
CA ASP A 278 -14.65 -8.85 -29.07
C ASP A 278 -16.13 -8.94 -28.67
N ARG A 279 -16.69 -10.16 -28.59
CA ARG A 279 -18.10 -10.37 -28.21
C ARG A 279 -18.19 -10.59 -26.71
N MET A 280 -19.00 -9.77 -26.02
CA MET A 280 -19.33 -9.95 -24.61
C MET A 280 -20.67 -10.67 -24.47
N VAL A 281 -20.65 -11.85 -23.84
CA VAL A 281 -21.83 -12.66 -23.53
C VAL A 281 -22.14 -12.51 -22.05
N LEU A 282 -23.35 -12.04 -21.73
CA LEU A 282 -23.85 -11.96 -20.37
C LEU A 282 -24.46 -13.31 -19.98
N VAL A 283 -24.04 -13.86 -18.85
CA VAL A 283 -24.59 -15.07 -18.24
C VAL A 283 -25.25 -14.67 -16.92
N GLY A 284 -26.57 -14.75 -16.85
CA GLY A 284 -27.40 -14.27 -15.74
C GLY A 284 -28.49 -13.31 -16.22
N ASP A 285 -29.53 -13.12 -15.41
CA ASP A 285 -30.63 -12.20 -15.70
C ASP A 285 -30.48 -10.91 -14.90
N VAL A 286 -30.32 -9.79 -15.61
CA VAL A 286 -30.11 -8.46 -15.03
C VAL A 286 -31.30 -7.53 -15.24
N LYS A 287 -32.38 -8.04 -15.85
CA LYS A 287 -33.54 -7.22 -16.24
C LYS A 287 -34.25 -6.68 -15.01
N ASP A 288 -34.59 -5.38 -15.04
CA ASP A 288 -35.31 -4.67 -13.98
C ASP A 288 -34.60 -4.71 -12.60
N ARG A 289 -33.27 -4.91 -12.61
CA ARG A 289 -32.42 -4.99 -11.41
C ARG A 289 -31.30 -3.96 -11.44
N VAL A 290 -30.81 -3.61 -10.24
CA VAL A 290 -29.61 -2.78 -10.09
C VAL A 290 -28.38 -3.65 -10.30
N ALA A 291 -27.58 -3.39 -11.32
CA ALA A 291 -26.37 -4.15 -11.61
C ALA A 291 -25.14 -3.51 -10.92
N ILE A 292 -24.42 -4.29 -10.13
CA ILE A 292 -23.20 -3.84 -9.44
C ILE A 292 -22.02 -4.61 -10.01
N LEU A 293 -21.22 -3.95 -10.85
CA LEU A 293 -19.97 -4.51 -11.36
C LEU A 293 -18.93 -4.52 -10.24
N VAL A 294 -18.32 -5.67 -9.97
CA VAL A 294 -17.24 -5.78 -8.98
C VAL A 294 -15.98 -6.36 -9.61
N ASP A 295 -14.85 -5.69 -9.40
CA ASP A 295 -13.53 -6.14 -9.84
C ASP A 295 -12.43 -5.73 -8.83
N ASP A 296 -11.25 -6.36 -8.87
CA ASP A 296 -10.14 -5.94 -8.00
C ASP A 296 -9.53 -4.62 -8.44
N MET A 297 -9.41 -4.40 -9.75
CA MET A 297 -8.77 -3.19 -10.25
C MET A 297 -9.30 -2.76 -11.60
N ALA A 298 -9.29 -1.45 -11.85
CA ALA A 298 -9.55 -0.90 -13.17
C ALA A 298 -8.46 0.07 -13.60
N ASP A 299 -7.94 -0.16 -14.81
CA ASP A 299 -6.84 0.58 -15.39
C ASP A 299 -7.33 1.58 -16.44
N THR A 300 -7.55 1.15 -17.68
CA THR A 300 -8.05 2.05 -18.75
C THR A 300 -9.58 2.19 -18.78
N CYS A 301 -10.27 1.49 -17.89
CA CYS A 301 -11.74 1.41 -17.79
C CYS A 301 -12.50 0.93 -19.05
N GLY A 302 -11.82 0.42 -20.08
CA GLY A 302 -12.50 -0.05 -21.29
C GLY A 302 -13.46 -1.21 -21.02
N THR A 303 -12.98 -2.23 -20.30
CA THR A 303 -13.78 -3.43 -20.00
C THR A 303 -15.02 -3.10 -19.17
N ILE A 304 -14.87 -2.29 -18.11
CA ILE A 304 -15.99 -1.93 -17.23
C ILE A 304 -17.02 -1.06 -17.93
N CYS A 305 -16.61 -0.12 -18.81
CA CYS A 305 -17.55 0.70 -19.57
C CYS A 305 -18.35 -0.14 -20.56
N HIS A 306 -17.70 -1.03 -21.31
CA HIS A 306 -18.41 -1.95 -22.20
C HIS A 306 -19.34 -2.91 -21.46
N ALA A 307 -18.93 -3.37 -20.27
CA ALA A 307 -19.78 -4.16 -19.40
C ALA A 307 -21.03 -3.38 -18.97
N ALA A 308 -20.87 -2.11 -18.59
CA ALA A 308 -22.00 -1.25 -18.22
C ALA A 308 -22.99 -1.04 -19.38
N ASP A 309 -22.49 -0.72 -20.58
CA ASP A 309 -23.33 -0.56 -21.77
C ASP A 309 -24.12 -1.85 -22.07
N LYS A 310 -23.47 -3.01 -21.89
CA LYS A 310 -24.09 -4.32 -22.11
C LYS A 310 -25.17 -4.62 -21.08
N LEU A 311 -24.95 -4.26 -19.81
CA LEU A 311 -25.93 -4.44 -18.74
C LEU A 311 -27.17 -3.58 -18.95
N LEU A 312 -26.99 -2.31 -19.34
CA LEU A 312 -28.09 -1.42 -19.67
C LEU A 312 -28.87 -1.91 -20.88
N SER A 313 -28.17 -2.37 -21.93
CA SER A 313 -28.80 -2.97 -23.12
C SER A 313 -29.56 -4.27 -22.80
N ALA A 314 -29.21 -4.95 -21.71
CA ALA A 314 -29.89 -6.15 -21.23
C ALA A 314 -31.06 -5.84 -20.27
N GLY A 315 -31.32 -4.56 -19.96
CA GLY A 315 -32.46 -4.12 -19.15
C GLY A 315 -32.14 -3.83 -17.69
N ALA A 316 -30.87 -3.66 -17.30
CA ALA A 316 -30.53 -3.20 -15.95
C ALA A 316 -31.05 -1.77 -15.70
N THR A 317 -31.57 -1.49 -14.51
CA THR A 317 -32.14 -0.17 -14.17
C THR A 317 -31.07 0.87 -13.90
N LYS A 318 -30.03 0.47 -13.16
CA LYS A 318 -28.86 1.28 -12.80
C LYS A 318 -27.62 0.41 -12.81
N VAL A 319 -26.47 1.03 -13.11
CA VAL A 319 -25.17 0.36 -13.07
C VAL A 319 -24.23 1.09 -12.12
N TYR A 320 -23.70 0.36 -11.15
CA TYR A 320 -22.62 0.77 -10.28
C TYR A 320 -21.36 -0.03 -10.63
N ALA A 321 -20.18 0.56 -10.42
CA ALA A 321 -18.92 -0.18 -10.45
C ALA A 321 -18.22 -0.02 -9.11
N ILE A 322 -17.78 -1.13 -8.50
CA ILE A 322 -17.03 -1.15 -7.26
C ILE A 322 -15.71 -1.87 -7.51
N LEU A 323 -14.62 -1.19 -7.18
CA LEU A 323 -13.27 -1.61 -7.50
C LEU A 323 -12.40 -1.46 -6.26
N THR A 324 -11.54 -2.42 -5.95
CA THR A 324 -10.59 -2.18 -4.86
C THR A 324 -9.57 -1.13 -5.29
N HIS A 325 -8.85 -1.35 -6.39
CA HIS A 325 -7.77 -0.49 -6.87
C HIS A 325 -8.17 0.30 -8.12
N GLY A 326 -8.50 1.58 -7.95
CA GLY A 326 -8.76 2.51 -9.04
C GLY A 326 -7.48 3.09 -9.67
N ILE A 327 -6.80 2.33 -10.55
CA ILE A 327 -5.59 2.81 -11.23
C ILE A 327 -5.93 3.97 -12.18
N PHE A 328 -7.01 3.84 -12.96
CA PHE A 328 -7.57 4.89 -13.83
C PHE A 328 -6.52 5.61 -14.69
N SER A 329 -5.78 4.86 -15.50
CA SER A 329 -4.77 5.42 -16.40
C SER A 329 -5.35 5.86 -17.76
N GLY A 330 -4.64 6.78 -18.41
CA GLY A 330 -4.95 7.24 -19.76
C GLY A 330 -6.40 7.78 -19.90
N PRO A 331 -7.23 7.22 -20.79
CA PRO A 331 -8.58 7.73 -21.08
C PRO A 331 -9.64 7.34 -20.03
N ALA A 332 -9.25 6.71 -18.91
CA ALA A 332 -10.16 6.14 -17.93
C ALA A 332 -11.22 7.14 -17.43
N ILE A 333 -10.80 8.35 -17.04
CA ILE A 333 -11.69 9.37 -16.48
C ILE A 333 -12.71 9.85 -17.51
N SER A 334 -12.27 10.11 -18.74
CA SER A 334 -13.16 10.49 -19.84
C SER A 334 -14.18 9.39 -20.16
N ARG A 335 -13.76 8.12 -20.11
CA ARG A 335 -14.66 6.97 -20.32
C ARG A 335 -15.69 6.83 -19.21
N ILE A 336 -15.29 6.99 -17.95
CA ILE A 336 -16.21 6.95 -16.80
C ILE A 336 -17.24 8.09 -16.89
N ASN A 337 -16.80 9.30 -17.23
CA ASN A 337 -17.70 10.45 -17.39
C ASN A 337 -18.75 10.21 -18.47
N ASN A 338 -18.36 9.64 -19.61
CA ASN A 338 -19.26 9.36 -20.73
C ASN A 338 -20.12 8.11 -20.53
N ALA A 339 -19.68 7.15 -19.73
CA ALA A 339 -20.43 5.92 -19.45
C ALA A 339 -21.61 6.18 -18.50
N ALA A 340 -22.66 5.40 -18.68
CA ALA A 340 -23.90 5.48 -17.89
C ALA A 340 -23.78 4.76 -16.53
N PHE A 341 -22.77 5.15 -15.76
CA PHE A 341 -22.63 4.79 -14.36
C PHE A 341 -23.38 5.77 -13.46
N GLU A 342 -24.06 5.23 -12.45
CA GLU A 342 -24.59 6.00 -11.33
C GLU A 342 -23.45 6.45 -10.40
N ALA A 343 -22.58 5.51 -10.02
CA ALA A 343 -21.34 5.79 -9.31
C ALA A 343 -20.25 4.76 -9.63
N VAL A 344 -19.01 5.20 -9.60
CA VAL A 344 -17.81 4.36 -9.65
C VAL A 344 -17.10 4.47 -8.31
N VAL A 345 -17.18 3.42 -7.51
CA VAL A 345 -16.67 3.35 -6.15
C VAL A 345 -15.32 2.67 -6.16
N VAL A 346 -14.34 3.30 -5.53
CA VAL A 346 -12.98 2.77 -5.38
C VAL A 346 -12.55 2.85 -3.93
N THR A 347 -11.55 2.09 -3.50
CA THR A 347 -10.90 2.35 -2.21
C THR A 347 -9.79 3.38 -2.33
N ASN A 348 -9.37 3.97 -1.21
CA ASN A 348 -8.15 4.79 -1.13
C ASN A 348 -6.86 3.95 -1.02
N THR A 349 -6.82 2.74 -1.59
CA THR A 349 -5.53 2.02 -1.77
C THR A 349 -4.58 2.76 -2.71
N ILE A 350 -5.12 3.56 -3.62
CA ILE A 350 -4.42 4.46 -4.54
C ILE A 350 -5.03 5.86 -4.35
N PRO A 351 -4.23 6.94 -4.34
CA PRO A 351 -4.75 8.31 -4.27
C PRO A 351 -5.77 8.61 -5.38
N GLN A 352 -6.90 9.21 -5.02
CA GLN A 352 -8.01 9.49 -5.95
C GLN A 352 -8.40 10.98 -6.01
N GLU A 353 -7.78 11.84 -5.20
CA GLU A 353 -8.19 13.23 -4.99
C GLU A 353 -8.24 14.02 -6.31
N ASP A 354 -7.20 13.88 -7.13
CA ASP A 354 -7.13 14.54 -8.44
C ASP A 354 -8.19 13.97 -9.40
N LYS A 355 -8.45 12.67 -9.36
CA LYS A 355 -9.40 11.99 -10.24
C LYS A 355 -10.85 12.37 -9.89
N MET A 356 -11.17 12.49 -8.61
CA MET A 356 -12.48 12.96 -8.12
C MET A 356 -12.77 14.40 -8.55
N ARG A 357 -11.74 15.27 -8.64
CA ARG A 357 -11.92 16.64 -9.16
C ARG A 357 -12.33 16.66 -10.64
N HIS A 358 -11.93 15.65 -11.40
CA HIS A 358 -12.25 15.53 -12.83
C HIS A 358 -13.47 14.65 -13.12
N CYS A 359 -14.02 13.96 -12.12
CA CYS A 359 -15.17 13.08 -12.25
C CYS A 359 -15.99 13.03 -10.96
N SER A 360 -17.19 13.61 -10.99
CA SER A 360 -18.13 13.61 -9.86
C SER A 360 -18.77 12.25 -9.58
N LYS A 361 -18.67 11.31 -10.52
CA LYS A 361 -19.20 9.94 -10.34
C LYS A 361 -18.29 9.07 -9.46
N ILE A 362 -17.04 9.47 -9.24
CA ILE A 362 -16.08 8.69 -8.44
C ILE A 362 -16.35 8.91 -6.95
N GLN A 363 -16.52 7.82 -6.23
CA GLN A 363 -16.65 7.79 -4.78
C GLN A 363 -15.53 6.94 -4.17
N VAL A 364 -15.12 7.27 -2.95
CA VAL A 364 -13.99 6.61 -2.28
C VAL A 364 -14.42 5.98 -0.96
N ILE A 365 -14.11 4.69 -0.80
CA ILE A 365 -14.20 3.96 0.47
C ILE A 365 -12.86 4.11 1.19
N ASP A 366 -12.92 4.58 2.43
CA ASP A 366 -11.74 4.70 3.30
C ASP A 366 -11.39 3.35 3.94
N ILE A 367 -10.21 2.83 3.61
CA ILE A 367 -9.65 1.58 4.16
C ILE A 367 -8.61 1.83 5.26
N SER A 368 -8.38 3.08 5.66
CA SER A 368 -7.38 3.41 6.69
C SER A 368 -7.63 2.67 8.01
N MET A 369 -8.88 2.44 8.38
CA MET A 369 -9.25 1.68 9.58
C MET A 369 -8.80 0.21 9.51
N ILE A 370 -8.99 -0.41 8.35
CA ILE A 370 -8.63 -1.81 8.12
C ILE A 370 -7.10 -1.97 8.22
N LEU A 371 -6.36 -1.04 7.61
CA LEU A 371 -4.89 -1.04 7.70
C LEU A 371 -4.39 -0.75 9.11
N ALA A 372 -4.97 0.24 9.82
CA ALA A 372 -4.61 0.56 11.18
C ALA A 372 -4.85 -0.64 12.12
N GLU A 373 -6.01 -1.28 12.03
CA GLU A 373 -6.32 -2.45 12.85
C GLU A 373 -5.45 -3.66 12.49
N ALA A 374 -5.08 -3.84 11.22
CA ALA A 374 -4.11 -4.86 10.81
C ALA A 374 -2.74 -4.59 11.45
N ILE A 375 -2.22 -3.37 11.38
CA ILE A 375 -0.96 -2.97 12.02
C ILE A 375 -1.01 -3.22 13.53
N ARG A 376 -2.08 -2.79 14.20
CA ARG A 376 -2.27 -2.98 15.66
C ARG A 376 -2.25 -4.46 16.03
N ARG A 377 -2.96 -5.32 15.29
CA ARG A 377 -3.02 -6.76 15.54
C ARG A 377 -1.69 -7.44 15.29
N THR A 378 -1.03 -7.14 14.17
CA THR A 378 0.29 -7.71 13.84
C THR A 378 1.36 -7.27 14.83
N HIS A 379 1.26 -6.05 15.37
CA HIS A 379 2.14 -5.56 16.43
C HIS A 379 1.96 -6.36 17.73
N ASN A 380 0.71 -6.54 18.16
CA ASN A 380 0.35 -7.23 19.39
C ASN A 380 0.41 -8.76 19.31
N GLY A 381 0.62 -9.33 18.10
CA GLY A 381 0.54 -10.78 17.87
C GLY A 381 -0.88 -11.34 17.93
N GLU A 382 -1.89 -10.50 17.69
CA GLU A 382 -3.29 -10.89 17.62
C GLU A 382 -3.64 -11.46 16.24
N SER A 383 -4.70 -12.28 16.15
CA SER A 383 -5.16 -12.79 14.87
C SER A 383 -5.76 -11.69 13.99
N VAL A 384 -5.27 -11.59 12.75
CA VAL A 384 -5.81 -10.73 11.69
C VAL A 384 -7.08 -11.29 11.04
N SER A 385 -7.45 -12.55 11.33
CA SER A 385 -8.59 -13.24 10.68
C SER A 385 -9.94 -12.54 10.91
N TYR A 386 -10.05 -11.76 11.99
CA TYR A 386 -11.25 -10.95 12.27
C TYR A 386 -11.54 -9.94 11.16
N LEU A 387 -10.50 -9.36 10.54
CA LEU A 387 -10.62 -8.32 9.51
C LEU A 387 -11.17 -8.84 8.18
N PHE A 388 -11.15 -10.15 7.96
CA PHE A 388 -11.74 -10.74 6.76
C PHE A 388 -13.27 -10.80 6.82
N SER A 389 -13.85 -10.74 8.01
CA SER A 389 -15.30 -10.87 8.21
C SER A 389 -15.97 -9.56 8.63
N HIS A 390 -15.26 -8.68 9.34
CA HIS A 390 -15.83 -7.47 9.93
C HIS A 390 -15.03 -6.23 9.52
N VAL A 391 -15.73 -5.12 9.27
CA VAL A 391 -15.11 -3.80 9.21
C VAL A 391 -14.90 -3.33 10.65
N PRO A 392 -13.67 -3.02 11.06
CA PRO A 392 -13.44 -2.40 12.36
C PRO A 392 -14.13 -1.02 12.40
N LEU A 393 -14.92 -0.78 13.45
CA LEU A 393 -15.67 0.47 13.67
C LEU A 393 -14.77 1.57 14.22
#